data_AF-A0A6N0NVY3-F1
#
_entry.id   AF-A0A6N0NVY3-F1
#
_cell.length_a   1.000
_cell.length_b   1.000
_cell.length_c   1.000
_cell.angle_alpha   90.00
_cell.angle_beta   90.00
_cell.angle_gamma   90.00
#
_symmetry.space_group_name_H-M   'P 1'
#
loop_
_entity.id
_entity.type
_entity.pdbx_description
1 polymer ?
#
loop_
_entity_poly.entity_id
_entity_poly.type
_entity_poly.pdbx_seq_one_letter_code
_entity_poly.pdbx_strand_id
1 'polypeptide(L)' 'MKLIIPMERDMYGLKLIAINVDREPVMDFRDEVIGDKEKRLMIELKGPYKGGEHTLELLLEKGVYRKYTFKV' A
#
# COMPACT_ATOMS: atom_id res chain seq x y z
N MET A 1 3.45 -1.60 11.18
CA MET A 1 2.96 -2.85 10.57
C MET A 1 3.50 -2.95 9.16
N LYS A 2 3.85 -4.16 8.70
CA LYS A 2 4.42 -4.38 7.37
C LYS A 2 3.44 -5.19 6.51
N LEU A 3 3.06 -4.62 5.37
CA LEU A 3 2.21 -5.25 4.36
C LEU A 3 3.04 -5.54 3.11
N ILE A 4 2.76 -6.66 2.46
CA ILE A 4 3.35 -7.01 1.17
C ILE A 4 2.19 -7.27 0.22
N ILE A 5 2.10 -6.46 -0.83
CA ILE A 5 1.06 -6.58 -1.85
C ILE A 5 1.68 -6.87 -3.22
N PRO A 6 1.01 -7.65 -4.07
CA PRO A 6 1.45 -7.82 -5.44
C PRO A 6 1.29 -6.49 -6.20
N MET A 7 2.30 -6.08 -6.97
CA MET A 7 2.12 -4.96 -7.88
C MET A 7 1.46 -5.42 -9.17
N GLU A 8 0.50 -4.64 -9.63
CA GLU A 8 -0.08 -4.81 -10.96
C GLU A 8 0.75 -4.08 -12.01
N ARG A 9 0.60 -4.47 -13.28
CA ARG A 9 1.44 -3.96 -14.38
C ARG A 9 1.39 -2.44 -14.53
N ASP A 10 0.27 -1.81 -14.22
CA ASP A 10 0.09 -0.36 -14.29
C ASP A 10 0.73 0.39 -13.12
N MET A 11 1.14 -0.30 -12.05
CA MET A 11 1.89 0.26 -10.93
C MET A 11 3.40 0.33 -11.22
N TYR A 12 3.89 -0.36 -12.25
CA TYR A 12 5.32 -0.52 -12.48
C TYR A 12 5.99 0.82 -12.82
N GLY A 13 6.99 1.17 -12.03
CA GLY A 13 7.75 2.42 -12.19
C GLY A 13 7.00 3.67 -11.75
N LEU A 14 5.82 3.53 -11.14
CA LEU A 14 5.10 4.65 -10.53
C LEU A 14 5.49 4.79 -9.06
N LYS A 15 5.54 6.03 -8.59
CA LYS A 15 5.74 6.32 -7.17
C LYS A 15 4.41 6.30 -6.43
N LEU A 16 4.45 5.80 -5.19
CA LEU A 16 3.34 5.91 -4.25
C LEU A 16 3.27 7.35 -3.71
N ILE A 17 2.09 7.96 -3.77
CA ILE A 17 1.86 9.35 -3.37
C ILE A 17 1.18 9.41 -2.01
N ALA A 18 0.15 8.60 -1.81
CA ALA A 18 -0.62 8.58 -0.58
C ALA A 18 -1.19 7.19 -0.30
N ILE A 19 -1.45 6.95 0.98
CA ILE A 19 -2.09 5.75 1.49
C ILE A 19 -3.22 6.16 2.42
N ASN A 20 -4.37 5.51 2.29
CA ASN A 20 -5.40 5.51 3.31
C ASN A 20 -5.61 4.10 3.86
N VAL A 21 -6.02 4.02 5.12
CA VAL A 21 -6.56 2.81 5.74
C VAL A 21 -7.96 3.13 6.26
N ASP A 22 -8.97 2.39 5.83
CA ASP A 22 -10.37 2.60 6.20
C ASP A 22 -10.87 4.04 5.95
N ARG A 23 -10.45 4.64 4.82
CA ARG A 23 -10.72 6.03 4.43
C ARG A 23 -10.00 7.10 5.27
N GLU A 24 -9.18 6.69 6.21
CA GLU A 24 -8.35 7.60 7.00
C GLU A 24 -6.94 7.70 6.40
N PRO A 25 -6.38 8.92 6.22
CA PRO A 25 -5.06 9.08 5.64
C PRO A 25 -3.96 8.58 6.58
N VAL A 26 -2.97 7.88 6.02
CA VAL A 26 -1.76 7.45 6.75
C VAL A 26 -0.64 8.45 6.47
N MET A 27 -0.26 9.21 7.49
CA MET A 27 0.75 10.26 7.37
C MET A 27 2.20 9.75 7.46
N ASP A 28 2.43 8.64 8.16
CA ASP A 28 3.76 8.07 8.36
C ASP A 28 3.76 6.64 7.81
N PHE A 29 4.15 6.54 6.54
CA PHE A 29 4.39 5.27 5.86
C PHE A 29 5.74 5.28 5.15
N ARG A 30 6.26 4.08 4.88
CA ARG A 30 7.40 3.86 3.99
C ARG A 30 7.02 2.80 2.98
N ASP A 31 7.47 2.95 1.74
CA ASP A 31 7.26 1.98 0.68
C ASP A 31 8.58 1.59 0.01
N GLU A 32 8.67 0.33 -0.41
CA GLU A 32 9.81 -0.21 -1.13
C GLU A 32 9.33 -1.30 -2.10
N VAL A 33 9.84 -1.26 -3.34
CA VAL A 33 9.58 -2.33 -4.31
C VAL A 33 10.59 -3.45 -4.08
N ILE A 34 10.10 -4.65 -3.76
CA ILE A 34 10.90 -5.84 -3.48
C ILE A 34 10.65 -6.94 -4.51
N GLY A 35 11.69 -7.73 -4.81
CA GLY A 35 11.59 -8.90 -5.69
C GLY A 35 11.77 -8.60 -7.18
N ASP A 36 12.76 -9.25 -7.79
CA ASP A 36 13.26 -8.95 -9.14
C ASP A 36 12.29 -9.36 -10.27
N LYS A 37 11.55 -10.46 -10.08
CA LYS A 37 10.63 -11.03 -11.10
C LYS A 37 9.16 -10.76 -10.86
N GLU A 38 8.74 -10.76 -9.59
CA GLU A 38 7.32 -10.64 -9.22
C GLU A 38 6.90 -9.22 -8.83
N LYS A 39 7.86 -8.30 -8.62
CA LYS A 39 7.67 -6.90 -8.19
C LYS A 39 6.54 -6.76 -7.17
N ARG A 40 6.86 -6.94 -5.89
CA ARG A 40 5.93 -6.73 -4.79
C ARG A 40 6.18 -5.37 -4.15
N LEU A 41 5.12 -4.70 -3.72
CA LEU A 41 5.24 -3.46 -2.96
C LEU A 41 5.19 -3.80 -1.48
N MET A 42 6.27 -3.51 -0.77
CA MET A 42 6.33 -3.57 0.67
C MET A 42 5.94 -2.21 1.23
N ILE A 43 4.97 -2.18 2.14
CA ILE A 43 4.49 -0.96 2.77
C ILE A 43 4.61 -1.12 4.29
N GLU A 44 5.35 -0.23 4.92
CA GLU A 44 5.42 -0.10 6.36
C GLU A 44 4.50 1.04 6.81
N LEU A 45 3.46 0.71 7.56
CA LEU A 45 2.48 1.65 8.10
C LEU A 45 2.76 1.90 9.59
N LYS A 46 2.87 3.16 10.02
CA LYS A 46 2.87 3.52 11.44
C LYS A 46 1.47 3.97 11.87
N GLY A 47 0.96 3.39 12.95
CA GLY A 47 -0.36 3.72 13.49
C GLY A 47 -0.95 2.58 14.35
N PRO A 48 -1.90 2.90 15.26
CA PRO A 48 -2.60 1.90 16.06
C PRO A 48 -3.73 1.26 15.25
N TYR A 49 -3.41 0.19 14.51
CA TYR A 49 -4.41 -0.62 13.81
C TYR A 49 -4.99 -1.66 14.77
N LYS A 50 -6.31 -1.67 14.93
CA LYS A 50 -7.02 -2.67 15.76
C LYS A 50 -7.04 -4.03 15.04
N GLY A 51 -7.33 -5.11 15.76
CA GLY A 51 -7.53 -6.41 15.12
C GLY A 51 -8.82 -6.40 14.30
N GLY A 52 -8.79 -6.96 13.09
CA GLY A 52 -9.93 -6.89 12.18
C GLY A 52 -9.56 -6.87 10.70
N GLU A 53 -10.58 -6.78 9.86
CA GLU A 53 -10.44 -6.58 8.42
C GLU A 53 -10.40 -5.08 8.12
N HIS A 54 -9.43 -4.68 7.30
CA HIS A 54 -9.14 -3.30 6.95
C HIS A 54 -9.00 -3.14 5.45
N THR A 55 -9.33 -1.96 4.94
CA THR A 55 -9.15 -1.59 3.54
C THR A 55 -7.96 -0.65 3.39
N LEU A 56 -6.94 -1.09 2.65
CA LEU A 56 -5.82 -0.27 2.20
C LEU A 56 -6.16 0.37 0.86
N GLU A 57 -5.99 1.67 0.74
CA GLU A 57 -6.19 2.43 -0.49
C GLU A 57 -4.88 3.11 -0.87
N LEU A 58 -4.41 2.88 -2.09
CA LEU A 58 -3.15 3.40 -2.61
C LEU A 58 -3.43 4.39 -3.73
N LEU A 59 -2.82 5.56 -3.64
CA LEU A 59 -2.78 6.53 -4.72
C LEU A 59 -1.34 6.63 -5.23
N LEU A 60 -1.14 6.27 -6.48
CA LEU A 60 0.13 6.37 -7.19
C LEU A 60 0.09 7.54 -8.19
N GLU A 61 1.25 7.85 -8.77
CA GLU A 61 1.38 8.79 -9.88
C GLU A 61 0.41 8.50 -11.03
N LYS A 62 0.15 9.52 -11.86
CA LYS A 62 -0.76 9.44 -13.02
C LYS A 62 -2.21 9.09 -12.65
N GLY A 63 -2.59 9.25 -11.39
CA GLY A 63 -3.95 9.00 -10.90
C GLY A 63 -4.28 7.50 -10.78
N VAL A 64 -3.27 6.62 -10.77
CA VAL A 64 -3.49 5.19 -10.56
C VAL A 64 -3.91 4.97 -9.10
N TYR A 65 -5.04 4.31 -8.94
CA TYR A 65 -5.65 4.05 -7.65
C TYR A 65 -5.94 2.57 -7.48
N ARG A 66 -5.58 2.02 -6.31
CA ARG A 66 -5.76 0.61 -5.98
C ARG A 66 -6.29 0.41 -4.57
N LYS A 67 -7.11 -0.63 -4.38
CA LYS A 67 -7.66 -1.02 -3.09
C LYS A 67 -7.30 -2.47 -2.79
N TYR A 68 -6.90 -2.73 -1.56
CA TYR A 68 -6.61 -4.07 -1.06
C TYR A 68 -7.28 -4.25 0.30
N THR A 69 -7.76 -5.44 0.57
CA THR A 69 -8.25 -5.82 1.90
C THR A 69 -7.15 -6.62 2.61
N PHE A 70 -6.92 -6.31 3.88
CA PHE A 70 -5.97 -7.06 4.72
C PHE A 70 -6.55 -7.26 6.12
N LYS A 71 -6.01 -8.23 6.85
CA LYS A 71 -6.42 -8.54 8.23
C LYS A 71 -5.25 -8.33 9.18
N VAL A 72 -5.51 -7.65 10.29
CA VAL A 72 -4.59 -7.44 11.42
C VAL A 72 -4.87 -8.46 12.51
#